data_AF-F3CEA1-F1
#
_entry.id   AF-F3CEA1-F1
#
_cell.length_a   1.000
_cell.length_b   1.000
_cell.length_c   1.000
_cell.angle_alpha   90.00
_cell.angle_beta   90.00
_cell.angle_gamma   90.00
#
_symmetry.space_group_name_H-M   'P 1'
#
loop_
_entity.id
_entity.type
_entity.pdbx_description
1 polymer ?
#
loop_
_entity_poly.entity_id
_entity_poly.type
_entity_poly.pdbx_seq_one_letter_code
_entity_poly.pdbx_strand_id
1 'polypeptide(L)'
;KRTDIKSILILGAGPIVIGQACEFDYSGAQACRALREEGYRVILVNSNPATIIGMGDLKQPAPVLATLGFFLIVALDHLKVRGAVLIGILAVTLVSIVLGFTPFGGVVSMPPSLAPTFMQLDIMGALDVGLVSIIFAFLFVDIFDNSGTLIGVAKRAGLMGKDGHMPKMGRALIAD
;
A
#
# COMPACT_ATOMS: atom_id res chain seq x y z
N LYS A 1 -34.53 -5.90 24.11
CA LYS A 1 -33.11 -6.32 24.27
C LYS A 1 -33.08 -7.53 25.21
N ARG A 2 -32.32 -8.58 24.86
CA ARG A 2 -32.04 -9.71 25.75
C ARG A 2 -31.19 -9.20 26.93
N THR A 3 -31.64 -9.37 28.17
CA THR A 3 -30.97 -8.84 29.38
C THR A 3 -30.02 -9.84 30.05
N ASP A 4 -30.01 -11.08 29.56
CA ASP A 4 -29.17 -12.19 30.02
C ASP A 4 -27.78 -12.20 29.36
N ILE A 5 -27.62 -11.57 28.20
CA ILE A 5 -26.37 -11.54 27.45
C ILE A 5 -25.47 -10.43 28.00
N LYS A 6 -24.32 -10.81 28.56
CA LYS A 6 -23.31 -9.87 29.08
C LYS A 6 -22.06 -9.77 28.21
N SER A 7 -21.81 -10.78 27.38
CA SER A 7 -20.62 -10.86 26.53
C SER A 7 -20.99 -11.28 25.12
N ILE A 8 -20.32 -10.71 24.12
CA ILE A 8 -20.50 -11.02 22.70
C ILE A 8 -19.14 -11.38 22.12
N LEU A 9 -19.05 -12.58 21.54
CA LEU A 9 -17.88 -13.03 20.79
C LEU A 9 -18.08 -12.68 19.31
N ILE A 10 -17.19 -11.87 18.75
CA ILE A 10 -17.10 -11.58 17.32
C ILE A 10 -16.04 -12.50 16.74
N LEU A 11 -16.43 -13.29 15.74
CA LEU A 11 -15.51 -14.11 14.96
C LEU A 11 -15.09 -13.32 13.73
N GLY A 12 -13.79 -13.08 13.58
CA GLY A 12 -13.22 -12.41 12.42
C GLY A 12 -13.30 -13.27 11.16
N ALA A 13 -13.15 -12.66 9.98
CA ALA A 13 -13.27 -13.30 8.67
C ALA A 13 -12.19 -14.36 8.38
N GLY A 14 -11.22 -14.51 9.28
CA GLY A 14 -10.14 -15.46 9.11
C GLY A 14 -9.05 -14.89 8.21
N PRO A 15 -8.33 -15.74 7.46
CA PRO A 15 -7.04 -15.38 6.95
C PRO A 15 -7.07 -14.38 5.80
N ILE A 16 -6.68 -13.13 6.09
CA ILE A 16 -6.68 -12.02 5.13
C ILE A 16 -5.26 -11.75 4.63
N VAL A 17 -5.10 -11.60 3.31
CA VAL A 17 -3.85 -11.19 2.65
C VAL A 17 -3.82 -9.65 2.53
N ILE A 18 -2.62 -9.05 2.68
CA ILE A 18 -2.41 -7.60 2.47
C ILE A 18 -2.86 -7.24 1.04
N GLY A 19 -3.80 -6.30 0.93
CA GLY A 19 -4.41 -5.89 -0.34
C GLY A 19 -5.82 -6.43 -0.58
N GLN A 20 -6.32 -7.38 0.23
CA GLN A 20 -7.68 -7.93 0.08
C GLN A 20 -8.69 -7.45 1.13
N ALA A 21 -8.28 -6.87 2.26
CA ALA A 21 -9.25 -6.47 3.30
C ALA A 21 -8.89 -5.25 4.17
N CYS A 22 -8.49 -4.14 3.54
CA CYS A 22 -8.52 -2.84 4.23
C CYS A 22 -9.89 -2.53 4.90
N GLU A 23 -10.99 -3.16 4.44
CA GLU A 23 -12.35 -2.91 4.93
C GLU A 23 -12.75 -3.77 6.17
N PHE A 24 -12.05 -4.88 6.44
CA PHE A 24 -12.44 -5.77 7.53
C PHE A 24 -11.97 -5.30 8.92
N ASP A 25 -10.76 -4.74 9.00
CA ASP A 25 -10.22 -4.25 10.27
C ASP A 25 -11.03 -3.06 10.81
N TYR A 26 -11.53 -2.20 9.92
CA TYR A 26 -12.38 -1.08 10.29
C TYR A 26 -13.79 -1.53 10.70
N SER A 27 -14.44 -2.41 9.95
CA SER A 27 -15.79 -2.90 10.26
C SER A 27 -15.82 -3.73 11.57
N GLY A 28 -14.81 -4.57 11.81
CA GLY A 28 -14.64 -5.29 13.07
C GLY A 28 -14.39 -4.36 14.27
N ALA A 29 -13.56 -3.33 14.10
CA ALA A 29 -13.32 -2.33 15.14
C ALA A 29 -14.57 -1.48 15.44
N GLN A 30 -15.33 -1.08 14.41
CA GLN A 30 -16.59 -0.33 14.58
C GLN A 30 -17.67 -1.19 15.24
N ALA A 31 -17.80 -2.46 14.87
CA ALA A 31 -18.72 -3.39 15.53
C ALA A 31 -18.37 -3.57 17.01
N CYS A 32 -17.07 -3.71 17.34
CA CYS A 32 -16.61 -3.73 18.72
C CYS A 32 -16.96 -2.44 19.46
N ARG A 33 -16.80 -1.28 18.81
CA ARG A 33 -17.09 0.02 19.43
C ARG A 33 -18.59 0.18 19.72
N ALA A 34 -19.44 -0.09 18.75
CA ALA A 34 -20.90 0.01 18.90
C ALA A 34 -21.44 -0.93 19.99
N LEU A 35 -20.96 -2.17 20.04
CA LEU A 35 -21.39 -3.12 21.07
C LEU A 35 -20.89 -2.77 22.48
N ARG A 36 -19.72 -2.12 22.59
CA ARG A 36 -19.22 -1.60 23.87
C ARG A 36 -19.99 -0.36 24.33
N GLU A 37 -20.36 0.53 23.41
CA GLU A 37 -21.25 1.68 23.71
C GLU A 37 -22.62 1.22 24.22
N GLU A 38 -23.09 0.07 23.75
CA GLU A 38 -24.30 -0.60 24.22
C GLU A 38 -24.15 -1.38 25.55
N GLY A 39 -22.96 -1.34 26.17
CA GLY A 39 -22.70 -1.92 27.48
C GLY A 39 -22.32 -3.41 27.49
N TYR A 40 -22.07 -4.02 26.35
CA TYR A 40 -21.64 -5.42 26.27
C TYR A 40 -20.12 -5.57 26.41
N ARG A 41 -19.68 -6.66 27.03
CA ARG A 41 -18.28 -7.10 26.96
C ARG A 41 -18.03 -7.78 25.61
N VAL A 42 -17.23 -7.15 24.75
CA VAL A 42 -16.92 -7.69 23.43
C VAL A 42 -15.60 -8.47 23.47
N ILE A 43 -15.59 -9.65 22.88
CA ILE A 43 -14.40 -10.49 22.66
C ILE A 43 -14.26 -10.64 21.15
N LEU A 44 -13.16 -10.20 20.56
CA LEU A 44 -12.89 -10.38 19.13
C LEU A 44 -11.86 -11.48 18.95
N VAL A 45 -12.21 -12.52 18.20
CA VAL A 45 -11.29 -13.60 17.81
C VAL A 45 -11.16 -13.56 16.31
N ASN A 46 -10.03 -13.04 15.82
CA ASN A 46 -9.69 -13.03 14.40
C ASN A 46 -8.45 -13.91 14.16
N SER A 47 -8.53 -14.83 13.20
CA SER A 47 -7.38 -15.61 12.75
C SER A 47 -6.71 -14.86 11.61
N ASN A 48 -5.57 -14.20 11.85
CA ASN A 48 -4.91 -13.37 10.84
C ASN A 48 -3.50 -13.92 10.46
N PRO A 49 -3.28 -14.47 9.26
CA PRO A 49 -1.97 -14.82 8.72
C PRO A 49 -1.02 -13.63 8.66
N ALA A 50 -1.54 -12.40 8.48
CA ALA A 50 -0.74 -11.20 8.50
C ALA A 50 -0.25 -10.82 9.92
N THR A 51 -0.80 -11.40 11.00
CA THR A 51 -0.22 -11.29 12.36
C THR A 51 0.93 -12.27 12.62
N ILE A 52 1.33 -13.07 11.62
CA ILE A 52 2.68 -13.67 11.57
C ILE A 52 3.74 -12.58 11.29
N ILE A 53 3.34 -11.34 10.99
CA ILE A 53 4.21 -10.18 11.16
C ILE A 53 4.30 -9.89 12.66
N GLY A 54 5.19 -10.60 13.34
CA GLY A 54 5.68 -10.18 14.66
C GLY A 54 6.46 -8.87 14.55
N MET A 55 6.99 -8.37 15.67
CA MET A 55 8.11 -7.42 15.57
C MET A 55 9.22 -8.11 14.78
N GLY A 56 9.33 -7.78 13.49
CA GLY A 56 10.45 -8.23 12.68
C GLY A 56 11.75 -7.83 13.37
N ASP A 57 12.81 -8.59 13.14
CA ASP A 57 14.08 -8.29 13.79
C ASP A 57 14.69 -7.02 13.18
N LEU A 58 14.49 -5.90 13.87
CA LEU A 58 15.05 -4.60 13.50
C LEU A 58 16.59 -4.58 13.54
N LYS A 59 17.24 -5.62 14.07
CA LYS A 59 18.70 -5.76 14.05
C LYS A 59 19.19 -6.41 12.76
N GLN A 60 18.30 -6.93 11.92
CA GLN A 60 18.71 -7.44 10.61
C GLN A 60 19.28 -6.31 9.74
N PRO A 61 20.29 -6.61 8.91
CA PRO A 61 20.93 -5.60 8.06
C PRO A 61 19.94 -4.85 7.17
N ALA A 62 18.95 -5.53 6.59
CA ALA A 62 18.00 -4.93 5.67
C ALA A 62 17.11 -3.85 6.33
N PRO A 63 16.38 -4.12 7.44
CA PRO A 63 15.66 -3.08 8.19
C PRO A 63 16.52 -1.91 8.66
N VAL A 64 17.74 -2.18 9.14
CA VAL A 64 18.67 -1.13 9.60
C VAL A 64 19.06 -0.23 8.44
N LEU A 65 19.51 -0.80 7.33
CA LEU A 65 19.91 -0.05 6.14
C LEU A 65 18.76 0.72 5.52
N ALA A 66 17.55 0.15 5.49
CA ALA A 66 16.34 0.84 5.03
C ALA A 66 16.02 2.04 5.92
N THR A 67 16.11 1.88 7.24
CA THR A 67 15.86 2.96 8.21
C THR A 67 16.89 4.08 8.06
N LEU A 68 18.18 3.74 7.97
CA LEU A 68 19.25 4.72 7.73
C LEU A 68 19.08 5.42 6.38
N GLY A 69 18.71 4.68 5.35
CA GLY A 69 18.39 5.22 4.02
C GLY A 69 17.26 6.23 4.05
N PHE A 70 16.18 5.91 4.75
CA PHE A 70 15.06 6.81 4.92
C PHE A 70 15.47 8.13 5.60
N PHE A 71 16.19 8.06 6.72
CA PHE A 71 16.66 9.27 7.40
C PHE A 71 17.64 10.09 6.56
N LEU A 72 18.50 9.43 5.77
CA LEU A 72 19.37 10.09 4.81
C LEU A 72 18.56 10.84 3.74
N ILE A 73 17.55 10.21 3.16
CA ILE A 73 16.68 10.84 2.16
C ILE A 73 15.98 12.06 2.76
N VAL A 74 15.41 11.94 3.96
CA VAL A 74 14.73 13.04 4.66
C VAL A 74 15.71 14.19 4.95
N ALA A 75 16.93 13.89 5.40
CA ALA A 75 17.94 14.92 5.64
C ALA A 75 18.34 15.64 4.34
N LEU A 76 18.57 14.91 3.25
CA LEU A 76 18.90 15.48 1.95
C LEU A 76 17.75 16.30 1.36
N ASP A 77 16.51 15.86 1.53
CA ASP A 77 15.30 16.58 1.11
C ASP A 77 15.12 17.88 1.91
N HIS A 78 15.33 17.83 3.24
CA HIS A 78 15.33 19.02 4.09
C HIS A 78 16.40 20.04 3.66
N LEU A 79 17.56 19.56 3.23
CA LEU A 79 18.63 20.38 2.66
C LEU A 79 18.39 20.82 1.21
N LYS A 80 17.22 20.50 0.63
CA LYS A 80 16.82 20.82 -0.75
C LYS A 80 17.79 20.29 -1.81
N VAL A 81 18.42 19.14 -1.56
CA VAL A 81 19.32 18.49 -2.51
C VAL A 81 18.50 17.81 -3.61
N ARG A 82 18.75 18.18 -4.87
CA ARG A 82 18.10 17.54 -6.02
C ARG A 82 18.52 16.07 -6.11
N GLY A 83 17.54 15.18 -6.18
CA GLY A 83 17.79 13.74 -6.25
C GLY A 83 18.05 13.08 -4.89
N ALA A 84 17.63 13.69 -3.77
CA ALA A 84 17.73 13.14 -2.42
C ALA A 84 17.37 11.64 -2.34
N VAL A 85 16.25 11.26 -2.96
CA VAL A 85 15.78 9.86 -3.02
C VAL A 85 16.79 8.96 -3.74
N LEU A 86 17.25 9.37 -4.93
CA LEU A 86 18.19 8.59 -5.75
C LEU A 86 19.55 8.45 -5.06
N ILE A 87 20.04 9.53 -4.44
CA ILE A 87 21.27 9.52 -3.64
C ILE A 87 21.13 8.54 -2.47
N GLY A 88 20.00 8.57 -1.76
CA GLY A 88 19.73 7.66 -0.65
C GLY A 88 19.74 6.19 -1.08
N ILE A 89 19.05 5.87 -2.19
CA ILE A 89 19.03 4.51 -2.75
C ILE A 89 20.44 4.05 -3.12
N LEU A 90 21.20 4.88 -3.84
CA LEU A 90 22.56 4.53 -4.24
C LEU A 90 23.49 4.35 -3.06
N ALA A 91 23.41 5.23 -2.05
CA ALA A 91 24.22 5.17 -0.85
C ALA A 91 23.95 3.87 -0.06
N VAL A 92 22.68 3.54 0.19
CA VAL A 92 22.29 2.30 0.87
C VAL A 92 22.73 1.07 0.08
N THR A 93 22.53 1.08 -1.23
CA THR A 93 22.92 -0.03 -2.12
C THR A 93 24.43 -0.26 -2.06
N LEU A 94 25.22 0.82 -2.16
CA LEU A 94 26.67 0.75 -2.09
C LEU A 94 27.16 0.26 -0.72
N VAL A 95 26.59 0.78 0.37
CA VAL A 95 26.91 0.32 1.73
C VAL A 95 26.55 -1.15 1.90
N SER A 96 25.39 -1.60 1.40
CA SER A 96 24.97 -3.00 1.44
C SER A 96 25.93 -3.94 0.72
N ILE A 97 26.43 -3.51 -0.46
CA ILE A 97 27.41 -4.28 -1.24
C ILE A 97 28.77 -4.31 -0.53
N VAL A 98 29.26 -3.17 -0.04
CA VAL A 98 30.56 -3.05 0.64
C VAL A 98 30.60 -3.87 1.93
N LEU A 99 29.50 -3.89 2.69
CA LEU A 99 29.37 -4.70 3.90
C LEU A 99 29.10 -6.18 3.61
N GLY A 100 28.95 -6.57 2.33
CA GLY A 100 28.74 -7.96 1.92
C GLY A 100 27.32 -8.49 2.18
N PHE A 101 26.36 -7.63 2.50
CA PHE A 101 24.96 -8.02 2.69
C PHE A 101 24.24 -8.30 1.37
N THR A 102 24.70 -7.70 0.27
CA THR A 102 24.16 -7.93 -1.07
C THR A 102 25.29 -8.29 -2.04
N PRO A 103 25.18 -9.39 -2.80
CA PRO A 103 26.18 -9.74 -3.81
C PRO A 103 26.16 -8.72 -4.96
N PHE A 104 27.33 -8.33 -5.44
CA PHE A 104 27.44 -7.47 -6.61
C PHE A 104 27.16 -8.27 -7.88
N GLY A 105 25.99 -8.06 -8.48
CA GLY A 105 25.54 -8.75 -9.69
C GLY A 105 26.07 -8.18 -11.02
N GLY A 106 26.98 -7.20 -10.97
CA GLY A 106 27.45 -6.46 -12.15
C GLY A 106 26.64 -5.20 -12.44
N VAL A 107 27.09 -4.41 -13.42
CA VAL A 107 26.43 -3.16 -13.84
C VAL A 107 25.35 -3.41 -14.91
N VAL A 108 25.45 -4.53 -15.62
CA VAL A 108 24.54 -4.91 -16.71
C VAL A 108 24.00 -6.30 -16.42
N SER A 109 22.68 -6.43 -16.37
CA SER A 109 21.99 -7.72 -16.30
C SER A 109 21.30 -8.01 -17.63
N MET A 110 21.18 -9.29 -17.99
CA MET A 110 20.31 -9.67 -19.10
C MET A 110 18.85 -9.33 -18.77
N PRO A 111 18.03 -8.95 -19.77
CA PRO A 111 16.60 -8.76 -19.54
C PRO A 111 15.97 -10.06 -19.00
N PRO A 112 15.02 -9.97 -18.07
CA PRO A 112 14.32 -11.13 -17.56
C PRO A 112 13.59 -11.86 -18.70
N SER A 113 13.49 -13.18 -18.59
CA SER A 113 12.80 -13.99 -19.58
C SER A 113 11.34 -13.58 -19.68
N LEU A 114 10.82 -13.53 -20.91
CA LEU A 114 9.39 -13.33 -21.17
C LEU A 114 8.57 -14.62 -21.00
N ALA A 115 9.22 -15.79 -20.85
CA ALA A 115 8.56 -17.08 -20.73
C ALA A 115 7.42 -17.15 -19.68
N PRO A 116 7.55 -16.59 -18.46
CA PRO A 116 6.47 -16.64 -17.46
C PRO A 116 5.26 -15.76 -17.80
N THR A 117 5.39 -14.79 -18.71
CA THR A 117 4.30 -13.86 -19.06
C THR A 117 3.83 -14.02 -20.52
N PHE A 118 4.61 -14.70 -21.36
CA PHE A 118 4.32 -14.86 -22.77
C PHE A 118 3.15 -15.81 -22.97
N MET A 119 2.03 -15.28 -23.47
CA MET A 119 0.79 -16.01 -23.75
C MET A 119 0.15 -16.70 -22.52
N GLN A 120 0.47 -16.25 -21.30
CA GLN A 120 -0.11 -16.76 -20.05
C GLN A 120 -1.37 -15.97 -19.63
N LEU A 121 -2.19 -15.55 -20.61
CA LEU A 121 -3.38 -14.75 -20.33
C LEU A 121 -4.49 -15.65 -19.75
N ASP A 122 -4.77 -15.52 -18.46
CA ASP A 122 -5.84 -16.26 -17.78
C ASP A 122 -7.17 -15.51 -17.85
N ILE A 123 -7.88 -15.68 -18.96
CA ILE A 123 -9.22 -15.07 -19.17
C ILE A 123 -10.24 -15.67 -18.19
N MET A 124 -10.10 -16.96 -17.84
CA MET A 124 -11.09 -17.63 -17.00
C MET A 124 -10.96 -17.21 -15.54
N GLY A 125 -9.73 -17.07 -15.04
CA GLY A 125 -9.46 -16.47 -13.74
C GLY A 125 -9.94 -15.02 -13.66
N ALA A 126 -9.79 -14.23 -14.73
CA ALA A 126 -10.23 -12.83 -14.77
C ALA A 126 -11.74 -12.63 -14.56
N LEU A 127 -12.56 -13.67 -14.78
CA LEU A 127 -14.02 -13.63 -14.60
C LEU A 127 -14.48 -14.07 -13.20
N ASP A 128 -13.55 -14.36 -12.28
CA ASP A 128 -13.89 -14.66 -10.89
C ASP A 128 -14.61 -13.47 -10.23
N VAL A 129 -15.69 -13.75 -9.52
CA VAL A 129 -16.51 -12.74 -8.82
C VAL A 129 -15.69 -11.99 -7.77
N GLY A 130 -14.69 -12.63 -7.15
CA GLY A 130 -13.79 -11.97 -6.20
C GLY A 130 -12.90 -10.90 -6.85
N LEU A 131 -12.53 -11.10 -8.12
CA LEU A 131 -11.72 -10.15 -8.89
C LEU A 131 -12.50 -8.89 -9.24
N VAL A 132 -13.82 -8.97 -9.40
CA VAL A 132 -14.67 -7.80 -9.68
C VAL A 132 -14.55 -6.76 -8.57
N SER A 133 -14.59 -7.17 -7.30
CA SER A 133 -14.40 -6.27 -6.15
C SER A 133 -13.03 -5.58 -6.16
N ILE A 134 -11.98 -6.36 -6.44
CA ILE A 134 -10.61 -5.89 -6.52
C ILE A 134 -10.44 -4.88 -7.67
N ILE A 135 -11.01 -5.18 -8.84
CA ILE A 135 -10.99 -4.30 -10.01
C ILE A 135 -11.67 -2.96 -9.68
N PHE A 136 -12.85 -2.98 -9.06
CA PHE A 136 -13.52 -1.74 -8.66
C PHE A 136 -12.71 -0.96 -7.62
N ALA A 137 -12.11 -1.65 -6.64
CA ALA A 137 -11.26 -1.00 -5.64
C ALA A 137 -10.06 -0.31 -6.28
N PHE A 138 -9.30 -1.01 -7.14
CA PHE A 138 -8.17 -0.41 -7.87
C PHE A 138 -8.62 0.72 -8.78
N LEU A 139 -9.68 0.54 -9.57
CA LEU A 139 -10.20 1.57 -10.45
C LEU A 139 -10.52 2.86 -9.68
N PHE A 140 -11.20 2.78 -8.53
CA PHE A 140 -11.51 3.98 -7.75
C PHE A 140 -10.28 4.59 -7.09
N VAL A 141 -9.36 3.77 -6.56
CA VAL A 141 -8.10 4.27 -5.99
C VAL A 141 -7.29 5.03 -7.05
N ASP A 142 -7.11 4.43 -8.23
CA ASP A 142 -6.34 5.03 -9.32
C ASP A 142 -7.01 6.30 -9.85
N ILE A 143 -8.33 6.27 -10.08
CA ILE A 143 -9.08 7.47 -10.51
C ILE A 143 -8.92 8.60 -9.51
N PHE A 144 -9.02 8.33 -8.20
CA PHE A 144 -8.93 9.39 -7.19
C PHE A 144 -7.51 9.89 -6.98
N ASP A 145 -6.50 9.02 -7.01
CA ASP A 145 -5.09 9.41 -6.89
C ASP A 145 -4.62 10.20 -8.12
N ASN A 146 -4.97 9.75 -9.33
CA ASN A 146 -4.63 10.43 -10.56
C ASN A 146 -5.38 11.78 -10.64
N SER A 147 -6.69 11.80 -10.37
CA SER A 147 -7.47 13.04 -10.30
C SER A 147 -6.91 14.01 -9.27
N GLY A 148 -6.61 13.54 -8.06
CA GLY A 148 -6.08 14.36 -6.98
C GLY A 148 -4.72 14.96 -7.32
N THR A 149 -3.83 14.15 -7.90
CA THR A 149 -2.49 14.58 -8.33
C THR A 149 -2.61 15.60 -9.47
N LEU A 150 -3.43 15.33 -10.48
CA LEU A 150 -3.67 16.23 -11.60
C LEU A 150 -4.21 17.59 -11.16
N ILE A 151 -5.20 17.60 -10.27
CA ILE A 151 -5.76 18.83 -9.70
C ILE A 151 -4.69 19.57 -8.89
N GLY A 152 -3.91 18.87 -8.06
CA GLY A 152 -2.85 19.47 -7.25
C GLY A 152 -1.76 20.13 -8.09
N VAL A 153 -1.30 19.45 -9.14
CA VAL A 153 -0.30 19.96 -10.08
C VAL A 153 -0.88 21.11 -10.90
N ALA A 154 -2.09 20.97 -11.45
CA ALA A 154 -2.75 22.02 -12.23
C ALA A 154 -2.96 23.30 -11.41
N LYS A 155 -3.36 23.18 -10.14
CA LYS A 155 -3.49 24.30 -9.22
C LYS A 155 -2.15 24.98 -8.95
N ARG A 156 -1.09 24.20 -8.69
CA ARG A 156 0.25 24.75 -8.44
C ARG A 156 0.88 25.39 -9.69
N ALA A 157 0.53 24.90 -10.87
CA ALA A 157 0.97 25.42 -12.16
C ALA A 157 0.11 26.59 -12.69
N GLY A 158 -0.98 26.95 -12.00
CA GLY A 158 -1.90 28.01 -12.47
C GLY A 158 -2.70 27.64 -13.71
N LEU A 159 -2.89 26.34 -13.98
CA LEU A 159 -3.60 25.81 -15.15
C LEU A 159 -5.09 25.54 -14.89
N MET A 160 -5.59 25.90 -13.71
CA MET A 160 -7.00 25.79 -13.34
C MET A 160 -7.82 26.89 -14.02
N GLY A 161 -9.02 26.54 -14.51
CA GLY A 161 -10.01 27.51 -14.95
C GLY A 161 -10.41 28.47 -13.82
N LYS A 162 -10.92 29.65 -14.18
CA LYS A 162 -11.37 30.68 -13.21
C LYS A 162 -12.56 30.21 -12.34
N ASP A 163 -13.26 29.19 -12.80
CA ASP A 163 -14.38 28.48 -12.17
C ASP A 163 -13.93 27.28 -11.31
N GLY A 164 -12.64 26.98 -11.27
CA GLY A 164 -12.11 25.81 -10.58
C GLY A 164 -12.18 24.51 -11.40
N HIS A 165 -12.58 24.57 -12.68
CA HIS A 165 -12.55 23.40 -13.56
C HIS A 165 -11.15 23.17 -14.15
N MET A 166 -10.72 21.90 -14.18
CA MET A 166 -9.51 21.49 -14.90
C MET A 166 -9.85 21.16 -16.36
N PRO A 167 -9.31 21.89 -17.34
CA PRO A 167 -9.56 21.58 -18.74
C PRO A 167 -8.97 20.21 -19.11
N LYS A 168 -9.75 19.41 -19.87
CA LYS A 168 -9.34 18.11 -20.43
C LYS A 168 -9.03 17.00 -19.40
N MET A 169 -9.57 17.09 -18.18
CA MET A 169 -9.43 16.04 -17.15
C MET A 169 -9.82 14.64 -17.68
N GLY A 170 -10.92 14.54 -18.42
CA GLY A 170 -11.36 13.26 -19.00
C GLY A 170 -10.36 12.63 -19.98
N ARG A 171 -9.54 13.42 -20.68
CA ARG A 171 -8.48 12.86 -21.56
C ARG A 171 -7.30 12.32 -20.76
N ALA A 172 -7.00 12.94 -19.62
CA ALA A 172 -5.96 12.45 -18.73
C ALA A 172 -6.39 11.14 -18.07
N LEU A 173 -7.65 11.03 -17.64
CA LEU A 173 -8.21 9.81 -17.04
C LEU A 173 -8.43 8.67 -18.03
N ILE A 174 -8.49 8.93 -19.34
CA ILE A 174 -8.57 7.88 -20.37
C ILE A 174 -7.17 7.37 -20.77
N ALA A 175 -6.14 8.18 -20.58
CA ALA A 175 -4.76 7.81 -20.89
C ALA A 175 -4.13 6.92 -19.81
N ASP A 176 -4.69 7.00 -18.60
CA ASP A 176 -4.40 6.16 -17.44
C ASP A 176 -5.22 4.86 -17.53
#